data_AF-A0A238FH60-F1
#
_entry.id   AF-A0A238FH60-F1
#
_cell.length_a   1.000
_cell.length_b   1.000
_cell.length_c   1.000
_cell.angle_alpha   90.00
_cell.angle_beta   90.00
_cell.angle_gamma   90.00
#
_symmetry.space_group_name_H-M   'P 1'
#
loop_
_entity.id
_entity.type
_entity.pdbx_description
1 polymer ?
#
loop_
_entity_poly.entity_id
_entity_poly.type
_entity_poly.pdbx_seq_one_letter_code
_entity_poly.pdbx_strand_id
1 'polypeptide(L)'
;MSSSEQTSATTHQRRCLSELGATHPPAIAPATTRTTAAHPPNLATSTNTIEQTVVLTLKQRFVDLAYNADDVTAATAAHLLSPRQSSFTPTSELGALCDLAMNNNIEMSNELLSKILCLVESTEDNPGPGELEQIFYVRSWSLTIKELPRIVAFQCLIYIQYVGTTRGKSAYRPMIEDKARRKTGLIGEFLMALRTEAPQAFDAAAAFEVLRNTRLPESASNEERDLGERLLIAFFGRDNLLNVQSGGFYGQYVPSEDDFKFFETHHSSFFEMFAQHSAPVDAEKLDALEDWPAVVEAAIDEWPEATGTTTLVMPPNTLETLYLKPSPARTSMLPGKSRSGYLMADFAAPHARHEKGERQWDFKRLDRSSTPFLDLYPWPSKEELDLALAQIHLYIGPVNPVVTVTFGRETLSCARANFLHGHGLPDSASVFSHVGRVMRRYLLDAVWLEDASSSTPPPDRETLVIGHVDHGFDKYGSQPIELRRVVDVCWRVTFFVAGLVVEEAKSLAEQSPEGRPPPPLAPHRQHLQPPWRVDRIQGY
;
A
#
# COMPACT_ATOMS: atom_id res chain seq x y z
N MET A 1 -41.11 7.37 44.00
CA MET A 1 -41.19 8.70 43.34
C MET A 1 -40.22 8.63 42.16
N SER A 2 -40.62 8.10 41.00
CA SER A 2 -41.40 8.73 39.91
C SER A 2 -40.68 9.90 39.23
N SER A 3 -39.86 9.59 38.20
CA SER A 3 -39.66 10.34 36.93
C SER A 3 -38.43 9.71 36.22
N SER A 4 -38.47 8.92 35.15
CA SER A 4 -39.00 9.08 33.78
C SER A 4 -38.32 10.17 32.94
N GLU A 5 -37.32 9.78 32.15
CA GLU A 5 -36.84 10.44 30.90
C GLU A 5 -36.20 9.32 30.06
N GLN A 6 -36.94 8.61 29.20
CA GLN A 6 -37.28 8.90 27.78
C GLN A 6 -36.09 9.14 26.85
N THR A 7 -35.73 8.05 26.17
CA THR A 7 -34.93 7.93 24.95
C THR A 7 -35.78 8.23 23.71
N SER A 8 -35.26 9.03 22.77
CA SER A 8 -35.75 9.07 21.39
C SER A 8 -34.75 9.69 20.43
N ALA A 9 -34.25 8.90 19.47
CA ALA A 9 -33.57 9.40 18.27
C ALA A 9 -33.61 8.32 17.17
N THR A 10 -34.73 8.19 16.47
CA THR A 10 -34.83 7.46 15.19
C THR A 10 -36.03 7.96 14.39
N THR A 11 -35.88 9.03 13.58
CA THR A 11 -36.80 9.32 12.46
C THR A 11 -36.12 10.22 11.43
N HIS A 12 -35.41 9.64 10.47
CA HIS A 12 -35.06 10.34 9.23
C HIS A 12 -34.98 9.36 8.04
N GLN A 13 -36.10 8.71 7.72
CA GLN A 13 -36.26 8.01 6.44
C GLN A 13 -37.74 7.69 6.21
N ARG A 14 -38.48 8.66 5.65
CA ARG A 14 -39.77 8.49 4.95
C ARG A 14 -40.28 9.86 4.49
N ARG A 15 -39.71 10.39 3.40
CA ARG A 15 -40.33 11.50 2.66
C ARG A 15 -39.84 11.57 1.22
N CYS A 16 -40.08 10.50 0.47
CA CYS A 16 -40.15 10.49 -0.99
C CYS A 16 -41.07 9.34 -1.36
N LEU A 17 -42.35 9.64 -1.64
CA LEU A 17 -43.36 8.83 -2.34
C LEU A 17 -44.77 9.26 -1.89
N SER A 18 -45.20 10.45 -2.29
CA SER A 18 -46.62 10.82 -2.32
C SER A 18 -46.80 12.15 -3.06
N GLU A 19 -46.69 12.16 -4.39
CA GLU A 19 -47.20 13.27 -5.21
C GLU A 19 -47.23 12.88 -6.69
N LEU A 20 -48.18 12.01 -7.06
CA LEU A 20 -48.67 11.88 -8.42
C LEU A 20 -50.19 11.74 -8.36
N GLY A 21 -50.87 12.88 -8.52
CA GLY A 21 -52.32 13.01 -8.54
C GLY A 21 -52.77 14.18 -9.40
N ALA A 22 -53.13 13.84 -10.64
CA ALA A 22 -54.01 14.50 -11.61
C ALA A 22 -54.40 15.99 -11.44
N THR A 23 -54.16 16.80 -12.50
CA THR A 23 -55.10 17.85 -12.95
C THR A 23 -55.04 18.05 -14.48
N HIS A 24 -56.16 18.53 -15.01
CA HIS A 24 -56.67 18.59 -16.40
C HIS A 24 -55.88 19.42 -17.44
N PRO A 25 -56.20 19.27 -18.76
CA PRO A 25 -55.43 19.84 -19.87
C PRO A 25 -55.92 21.23 -20.30
N PRO A 26 -55.09 22.03 -21.01
CA PRO A 26 -55.59 23.16 -21.78
C PRO A 26 -55.42 22.99 -23.31
N ALA A 27 -56.53 23.27 -23.98
CA ALA A 27 -56.72 24.04 -25.20
C ALA A 27 -55.89 23.76 -26.48
N ILE A 28 -56.65 23.41 -27.52
CA ILE A 28 -56.29 23.36 -28.94
C ILE A 28 -56.34 24.77 -29.56
N ALA A 29 -55.31 25.15 -30.32
CA ALA A 29 -55.35 26.20 -31.37
C ALA A 29 -54.16 25.99 -32.35
N PRO A 30 -54.14 26.56 -33.58
CA PRO A 30 -54.23 25.78 -34.81
C PRO A 30 -52.93 25.68 -35.64
N ALA A 31 -53.05 24.83 -36.66
CA ALA A 31 -52.07 24.43 -37.66
C ALA A 31 -51.22 25.56 -38.27
N THR A 32 -49.92 25.28 -38.41
CA THR A 32 -49.04 25.98 -39.35
C THR A 32 -48.19 24.95 -40.12
N THR A 33 -48.40 24.94 -41.43
CA THR A 33 -47.54 24.51 -42.56
C THR A 33 -46.43 23.46 -42.36
N ARG A 34 -46.61 22.36 -43.11
CA ARG A 34 -45.57 21.40 -43.54
C ARG A 34 -44.36 22.12 -44.14
N THR A 35 -43.19 21.89 -43.54
CA THR A 35 -41.88 22.01 -44.21
C THR A 35 -41.32 20.59 -44.35
N THR A 36 -40.97 20.23 -45.58
CA THR A 36 -40.38 18.94 -45.96
C THR A 36 -39.11 18.65 -45.17
N ALA A 37 -39.09 17.51 -44.47
CA ALA A 37 -37.93 17.00 -43.76
C ALA A 37 -36.80 16.70 -44.76
N ALA A 38 -35.70 17.45 -44.68
CA ALA A 38 -34.42 17.04 -45.22
C ALA A 38 -33.85 15.95 -44.30
N HIS A 39 -33.39 14.84 -44.89
CA HIS A 39 -32.63 13.82 -44.18
C HIS A 39 -31.41 14.46 -43.49
N PRO A 40 -31.10 14.12 -42.22
CA PRO A 40 -29.85 14.53 -41.60
C PRO A 40 -28.69 13.88 -42.37
N PRO A 41 -27.57 14.61 -42.59
CA PRO A 41 -26.40 14.01 -43.20
C PRO A 41 -25.88 12.92 -42.26
N ASN A 42 -25.70 11.70 -42.80
CA ASN A 42 -24.92 10.65 -42.17
C ASN A 42 -23.50 11.18 -41.96
N LEU A 43 -23.22 11.70 -40.76
CA LEU A 43 -21.85 11.91 -40.30
C LEU A 43 -21.26 10.54 -40.00
N ALA A 44 -20.52 10.00 -40.96
CA ALA A 44 -19.63 8.88 -40.72
C ALA A 44 -18.57 9.34 -39.71
N THR A 45 -18.75 8.98 -38.44
CA THR A 45 -17.73 9.16 -37.41
C THR A 45 -16.53 8.30 -37.80
N SER A 46 -15.42 8.94 -38.18
CA SER A 46 -14.18 8.21 -38.50
C SER A 46 -13.69 7.46 -37.25
N THR A 47 -13.08 6.28 -37.42
CA THR A 47 -12.36 5.51 -36.36
C THR A 47 -11.60 6.42 -35.41
N ASN A 48 -10.95 7.44 -35.99
CA ASN A 48 -10.13 8.43 -35.32
C ASN A 48 -10.88 9.16 -34.18
N THR A 49 -12.17 9.41 -34.32
CA THR A 49 -12.95 10.14 -33.30
C THR A 49 -13.22 9.28 -32.05
N ILE A 50 -13.48 7.99 -32.23
CA ILE A 50 -13.71 7.06 -31.11
C ILE A 50 -12.40 6.82 -30.37
N GLU A 51 -11.31 6.55 -31.10
CA GLU A 51 -9.98 6.41 -30.52
C GLU A 51 -9.55 7.66 -29.73
N GLN A 52 -9.77 8.85 -30.29
CA GLN A 52 -9.52 10.11 -29.58
C GLN A 52 -10.35 10.23 -28.30
N THR A 53 -11.63 9.87 -28.34
CA THR A 53 -12.51 9.94 -27.16
C THR A 53 -12.03 8.99 -26.07
N VAL A 54 -11.67 7.75 -26.42
CA VAL A 54 -11.13 6.80 -25.44
C VAL A 54 -9.78 7.27 -24.89
N VAL A 55 -8.88 7.77 -25.74
CA VAL A 55 -7.58 8.34 -25.31
C VAL A 55 -7.79 9.51 -24.34
N LEU A 56 -8.70 10.45 -24.64
CA LEU A 56 -8.99 11.59 -23.77
C LEU A 56 -9.56 11.14 -22.42
N THR A 57 -10.49 10.19 -22.43
CA THR A 57 -11.06 9.64 -21.18
C THR A 57 -10.00 8.89 -20.38
N LEU A 58 -9.15 8.08 -21.03
CA LEU A 58 -8.03 7.41 -20.38
C LEU A 58 -7.02 8.41 -19.79
N LYS A 59 -6.70 9.49 -20.52
CA LYS A 59 -5.84 10.57 -20.01
C LYS A 59 -6.41 11.19 -18.75
N GLN A 60 -7.70 11.54 -18.75
CA GLN A 60 -8.36 12.09 -17.57
C GLN A 60 -8.30 11.11 -16.39
N ARG A 61 -8.60 9.83 -16.63
CA ARG A 61 -8.55 8.80 -15.58
C ARG A 61 -7.13 8.53 -15.08
N PHE A 62 -6.11 8.66 -15.93
CA PHE A 62 -4.71 8.61 -15.49
C PHE A 62 -4.41 9.75 -14.54
N VAL A 63 -4.85 10.97 -14.82
CA VAL A 63 -4.73 12.11 -13.89
C VAL A 63 -5.45 11.80 -12.57
N ASP A 64 -6.68 11.28 -12.62
CA ASP A 64 -7.46 10.94 -11.43
C ASP A 64 -6.80 9.82 -10.59
N LEU A 65 -6.03 8.94 -11.23
CA LEU A 65 -5.22 7.89 -10.60
C LEU A 65 -3.80 8.35 -10.25
N ALA A 66 -3.49 9.65 -10.35
CA ALA A 66 -2.18 10.25 -10.11
C ALA A 66 -1.04 9.67 -10.99
N TYR A 67 -1.36 9.30 -12.23
CA TYR A 67 -0.41 8.90 -13.27
C TYR A 67 -0.18 10.01 -14.29
N ASN A 68 0.92 9.89 -15.04
CA ASN A 68 1.22 10.81 -16.13
C ASN A 68 0.29 10.57 -17.31
N ALA A 69 -0.53 11.57 -17.66
CA ALA A 69 -1.43 11.49 -18.81
C ALA A 69 -0.68 11.31 -20.15
N ASP A 70 0.60 11.68 -20.23
CA ASP A 70 1.40 11.52 -21.45
C ASP A 70 1.80 10.06 -21.72
N ASP A 71 1.68 9.18 -20.72
CA ASP A 71 1.85 7.72 -20.91
C ASP A 71 0.71 7.13 -21.75
N VAL A 72 -0.43 7.83 -21.82
CA VAL A 72 -1.57 7.47 -22.67
C VAL A 72 -1.42 8.14 -24.05
N THR A 73 -0.96 7.36 -25.02
CA THR A 73 -0.83 7.76 -26.41
C THR A 73 -1.85 7.04 -27.27
N ALA A 74 -2.06 7.51 -28.51
CA ALA A 74 -2.87 6.78 -29.48
C ALA A 74 -2.32 5.35 -29.71
N ALA A 75 -1.00 5.16 -29.66
CA ALA A 75 -0.38 3.85 -29.79
C ALA A 75 -0.70 2.93 -28.59
N THR A 76 -0.64 3.44 -27.35
CA THR A 76 -0.92 2.64 -26.17
C THR A 76 -2.42 2.32 -26.03
N ALA A 77 -3.30 3.24 -26.40
CA ALA A 77 -4.74 2.96 -26.50
C ALA A 77 -5.03 1.97 -27.64
N ALA A 78 -4.35 2.09 -28.78
CA ALA A 78 -4.46 1.12 -29.87
C ALA A 78 -3.99 -0.27 -29.43
N HIS A 79 -3.01 -0.41 -28.53
CA HIS A 79 -2.64 -1.71 -27.98
C HIS A 79 -3.77 -2.37 -27.17
N LEU A 80 -4.67 -1.59 -26.55
CA LEU A 80 -5.84 -2.10 -25.83
C LEU A 80 -7.03 -2.39 -26.77
N LEU A 81 -7.26 -1.51 -27.74
CA LEU A 81 -8.50 -1.48 -28.52
C LEU A 81 -8.35 -2.07 -29.92
N SER A 82 -7.14 -2.26 -30.45
CA SER A 82 -6.93 -2.59 -31.87
C SER A 82 -7.53 -3.95 -32.21
N PRO A 83 -8.64 -3.98 -32.96
CA PRO A 83 -9.16 -5.21 -33.51
C PRO A 83 -8.29 -5.51 -34.73
N ARG A 84 -7.39 -6.50 -34.65
CA ARG A 84 -6.76 -7.04 -35.88
C ARG A 84 -7.76 -7.79 -36.78
N GLN A 85 -9.02 -7.94 -36.37
CA GLN A 85 -10.05 -8.44 -37.24
C GLN A 85 -10.54 -7.32 -38.18
N SER A 86 -10.10 -7.42 -39.43
CA SER A 86 -10.41 -6.57 -40.59
C SER A 86 -11.90 -6.44 -40.96
N SER A 87 -12.82 -6.87 -40.11
CA SER A 87 -14.27 -6.89 -40.37
C SER A 87 -15.09 -5.93 -39.53
N PHE A 88 -14.51 -5.27 -38.51
CA PHE A 88 -15.23 -4.21 -37.81
C PHE A 88 -15.19 -2.94 -38.65
N THR A 89 -16.28 -2.67 -39.39
CA THR A 89 -16.57 -1.31 -39.80
C THR A 89 -16.67 -0.45 -38.54
N PRO A 90 -16.03 0.72 -38.49
CA PRO A 90 -16.13 1.64 -37.36
C PRO A 90 -17.56 2.16 -37.32
N THR A 91 -18.40 1.48 -36.57
CA THR A 91 -19.81 1.84 -36.41
C THR A 91 -19.96 2.64 -35.13
N SER A 92 -20.98 3.50 -35.11
CA SER A 92 -21.49 4.18 -33.91
C SER A 92 -21.72 3.20 -32.73
N GLU A 93 -21.97 1.93 -33.02
CA GLU A 93 -22.09 0.84 -32.05
C GLU A 93 -20.81 0.60 -31.23
N LEU A 94 -19.61 0.62 -31.84
CA LEU A 94 -18.37 0.43 -31.09
C LEU A 94 -18.11 1.59 -30.12
N GLY A 95 -18.44 2.82 -30.52
CA GLY A 95 -18.37 3.99 -29.64
C GLY A 95 -19.29 3.82 -28.42
N ALA A 96 -20.55 3.46 -28.65
CA ALA A 96 -21.50 3.22 -27.57
C ALA A 96 -21.08 2.06 -26.63
N LEU A 97 -20.47 1.01 -27.18
CA LEU A 97 -19.93 -0.10 -26.40
C LEU A 97 -18.72 0.31 -25.55
N CYS A 98 -17.79 1.09 -26.10
CA CYS A 98 -16.69 1.66 -25.33
C CYS A 98 -17.20 2.59 -24.23
N ASP A 99 -18.15 3.46 -24.52
CA ASP A 99 -18.76 4.35 -23.52
C ASP A 99 -19.44 3.55 -22.40
N LEU A 100 -20.15 2.47 -22.75
CA LEU A 100 -20.75 1.57 -21.77
C LEU A 100 -19.68 0.85 -20.94
N ALA A 101 -18.63 0.33 -21.56
CA ALA A 101 -17.53 -0.34 -20.86
C ALA A 101 -16.76 0.59 -19.93
N MET A 102 -16.58 1.86 -20.31
CA MET A 102 -15.86 2.81 -19.48
C MET A 102 -16.72 3.29 -18.31
N ASN A 103 -18.03 3.49 -18.51
CA ASN A 103 -18.87 4.16 -17.51
C ASN A 103 -19.78 3.22 -16.70
N ASN A 104 -20.14 2.05 -17.23
CA ASN A 104 -21.06 1.09 -16.61
C ASN A 104 -20.70 -0.38 -16.95
N ASN A 105 -19.42 -0.75 -16.86
CA ASN A 105 -18.95 -2.13 -17.13
C ASN A 105 -19.66 -3.21 -16.29
N ILE A 106 -20.17 -2.87 -15.10
CA ILE A 106 -20.88 -3.83 -14.24
C ILE A 106 -22.17 -4.37 -14.88
N GLU A 107 -22.74 -3.66 -15.86
CA GLU A 107 -23.94 -4.09 -16.59
C GLU A 107 -23.58 -4.84 -17.89
N MET A 108 -22.29 -4.92 -18.22
CA MET A 108 -21.84 -5.41 -19.51
C MET A 108 -21.53 -6.90 -19.46
N SER A 109 -22.14 -7.66 -20.37
CA SER A 109 -21.90 -9.09 -20.47
C SER A 109 -20.49 -9.43 -20.91
N ASN A 110 -20.01 -10.62 -20.53
CA ASN A 110 -18.69 -11.11 -20.93
C ASN A 110 -18.56 -11.19 -22.46
N GLU A 111 -19.65 -11.49 -23.18
CA GLU A 111 -19.67 -11.54 -24.66
C GLU A 111 -19.48 -10.15 -25.27
N LEU A 112 -20.14 -9.12 -24.72
CA LEU A 112 -19.97 -7.73 -25.17
C LEU A 112 -18.56 -7.23 -24.84
N LEU A 113 -18.08 -7.50 -23.63
CA LEU A 113 -16.72 -7.15 -23.25
C LEU A 113 -15.68 -7.82 -24.15
N SER A 114 -15.91 -9.09 -24.50
CA SER A 114 -15.04 -9.85 -25.41
C SER A 114 -14.95 -9.24 -26.79
N LYS A 115 -16.02 -8.58 -27.28
CA LYS A 115 -15.99 -7.86 -28.56
C LYS A 115 -15.12 -6.60 -28.50
N ILE A 116 -15.10 -5.92 -27.37
CA ILE A 116 -14.37 -4.64 -27.20
C ILE A 116 -12.88 -4.90 -27.02
N LEU A 117 -12.52 -5.79 -26.09
CA LEU A 117 -11.13 -6.03 -25.70
C LEU A 117 -10.51 -7.26 -26.36
N CYS A 118 -11.21 -7.88 -27.32
CA CYS A 118 -10.82 -9.16 -27.91
C CYS A 118 -10.49 -10.21 -26.83
N LEU A 119 -11.37 -10.37 -25.83
CA LEU A 119 -11.10 -11.33 -24.76
C LEU A 119 -11.22 -12.77 -25.26
N VAL A 120 -10.36 -13.66 -24.76
CA VAL A 120 -10.52 -15.11 -24.88
C VAL A 120 -10.60 -15.73 -23.50
N GLU A 121 -11.62 -16.55 -23.31
CA GLU A 121 -11.75 -17.35 -22.11
C GLU A 121 -10.54 -18.26 -21.93
N SER A 122 -9.97 -18.21 -20.74
CA SER A 122 -8.83 -19.01 -20.30
C SER A 122 -9.36 -20.19 -19.51
N THR A 123 -9.13 -21.38 -20.03
CA THR A 123 -9.49 -22.68 -19.46
C THR A 123 -8.23 -23.44 -19.06
N GLU A 124 -8.40 -24.63 -18.51
CA GLU A 124 -7.31 -25.54 -18.15
C GLU A 124 -6.47 -25.97 -19.37
N ASP A 125 -7.10 -26.04 -20.55
CA ASP A 125 -6.48 -26.51 -21.79
C ASP A 125 -5.71 -25.44 -22.56
N ASN A 126 -5.82 -24.16 -22.16
CA ASN A 126 -5.12 -23.08 -22.85
C ASN A 126 -3.59 -23.29 -22.73
N PRO A 127 -2.85 -23.29 -23.86
CA PRO A 127 -1.40 -23.28 -23.79
C PRO A 127 -1.00 -21.96 -23.12
N GLY A 128 -0.41 -22.08 -21.92
CA GLY A 128 0.09 -20.94 -21.17
C GLY A 128 1.04 -20.09 -22.03
N PRO A 129 1.22 -18.81 -21.67
CA PRO A 129 2.27 -18.01 -22.28
C PRO A 129 3.64 -18.64 -22.00
N GLY A 130 4.67 -18.25 -22.76
CA GLY A 130 6.04 -18.65 -22.44
C GLY A 130 6.38 -18.32 -20.99
N GLU A 131 7.27 -19.07 -20.35
CA GLU A 131 7.61 -18.94 -18.92
C GLU A 131 7.91 -17.49 -18.50
N LEU A 132 8.44 -16.71 -19.44
CA LEU A 132 8.94 -15.36 -19.22
C LEU A 132 8.03 -14.28 -19.84
N GLU A 133 7.00 -14.69 -20.58
CA GLU A 133 5.97 -13.81 -21.14
C GLU A 133 4.94 -13.43 -20.06
N GLN A 134 4.52 -12.17 -20.08
CA GLN A 134 3.45 -11.66 -19.23
C GLN A 134 2.17 -11.48 -20.03
N ILE A 135 1.05 -11.82 -19.40
CA ILE A 135 -0.30 -11.61 -19.95
C ILE A 135 -1.14 -10.77 -19.00
N PHE A 136 -2.12 -10.08 -19.56
CA PHE A 136 -3.16 -9.36 -18.83
C PHE A 136 -4.47 -10.14 -18.91
N TYR A 137 -5.23 -10.13 -17.82
CA TYR A 137 -6.50 -10.83 -17.76
C TYR A 137 -7.56 -10.04 -17.00
N VAL A 138 -8.81 -10.35 -17.31
CA VAL A 138 -10.00 -9.92 -16.58
C VAL A 138 -10.65 -11.16 -15.99
N ARG A 139 -10.89 -11.17 -14.68
CA ARG A 139 -11.80 -12.15 -14.05
C ARG A 139 -13.16 -11.52 -13.94
N SER A 140 -14.19 -12.32 -14.17
CA SER A 140 -15.57 -11.87 -14.14
C SER A 140 -16.40 -12.85 -13.33
N TRP A 141 -17.20 -12.32 -12.42
CA TRP A 141 -18.22 -13.05 -11.68
C TRP A 141 -19.58 -12.47 -12.04
N SER A 142 -20.48 -13.31 -12.56
CA SER A 142 -21.86 -12.93 -12.85
C SER A 142 -22.74 -13.23 -11.64
N LEU A 143 -23.40 -12.21 -11.11
CA LEU A 143 -24.35 -12.34 -10.01
C LEU A 143 -25.74 -11.99 -10.48
N THR A 144 -26.71 -12.82 -10.14
CA THR A 144 -28.12 -12.45 -10.21
C THR A 144 -28.49 -11.65 -8.96
N ILE A 145 -29.42 -10.71 -9.07
CA ILE A 145 -29.84 -9.96 -7.89
C ILE A 145 -30.52 -10.84 -6.82
N LYS A 146 -31.06 -12.00 -7.21
CA LYS A 146 -31.55 -13.01 -6.24
C LYS A 146 -30.43 -13.60 -5.38
N GLU A 147 -29.17 -13.50 -5.80
CA GLU A 147 -27.98 -13.85 -5.03
C GLU A 147 -27.41 -12.63 -4.26
N LEU A 148 -27.98 -11.43 -4.50
CA LEU A 148 -27.76 -10.20 -3.75
C LEU A 148 -28.99 -9.72 -2.94
N PRO A 149 -29.83 -10.56 -2.28
CA PRO A 149 -31.04 -10.08 -1.60
C PRO A 149 -30.78 -9.07 -0.47
N ARG A 150 -29.53 -8.96 0.00
CA ARG A 150 -29.11 -7.96 0.98
C ARG A 150 -28.69 -6.61 0.37
N ILE A 151 -28.57 -6.49 -0.96
CA ILE A 151 -27.89 -5.33 -1.57
C ILE A 151 -28.80 -4.45 -2.45
N VAL A 152 -29.65 -4.90 -3.39
CA VAL A 152 -30.65 -3.99 -4.05
C VAL A 152 -31.81 -4.75 -4.71
N ALA A 153 -32.98 -4.10 -4.89
CA ALA A 153 -34.24 -4.67 -5.39
C ALA A 153 -34.46 -4.56 -6.92
N PHE A 154 -33.48 -4.91 -7.76
CA PHE A 154 -33.63 -4.89 -9.23
C PHE A 154 -33.60 -6.30 -9.86
N GLN A 155 -33.95 -6.43 -11.14
CA GLN A 155 -33.94 -7.72 -11.89
C GLN A 155 -32.80 -7.79 -12.93
N CYS A 156 -31.70 -7.07 -12.73
CA CYS A 156 -30.53 -7.15 -13.61
C CYS A 156 -29.50 -8.19 -13.15
N LEU A 157 -28.69 -8.65 -14.10
CA LEU A 157 -27.46 -9.41 -13.86
C LEU A 157 -26.32 -8.39 -13.68
N ILE A 158 -25.46 -8.59 -12.70
CA ILE A 158 -24.33 -7.70 -12.41
C ILE A 158 -23.03 -8.49 -12.59
N TYR A 159 -22.05 -7.86 -13.22
CA TYR A 159 -20.72 -8.41 -13.42
C TYR A 159 -19.72 -7.70 -12.50
N ILE A 160 -19.12 -8.43 -11.58
CA ILE A 160 -17.99 -7.95 -10.79
C ILE A 160 -16.72 -8.34 -11.52
N GLN A 161 -15.83 -7.38 -11.74
CA GLN A 161 -14.62 -7.57 -12.54
C GLN A 161 -13.35 -7.32 -11.72
N TYR A 162 -12.29 -8.06 -12.05
CA TYR A 162 -10.95 -7.87 -11.51
C TYR A 162 -9.93 -7.94 -12.65
N VAL A 163 -9.07 -6.94 -12.76
CA VAL A 163 -7.95 -6.91 -13.70
C VAL A 163 -6.70 -7.43 -13.01
N GLY A 164 -5.93 -8.27 -13.68
CA GLY A 164 -4.64 -8.69 -13.16
C GLY A 164 -3.65 -9.08 -14.24
N THR A 165 -2.43 -9.40 -13.78
CA THR A 165 -1.34 -9.89 -14.62
C THR A 165 -0.83 -11.23 -14.12
N THR A 166 -0.25 -12.01 -15.02
CA THR A 166 0.50 -13.21 -14.65
C THR A 166 1.62 -13.49 -15.65
N ARG A 167 2.65 -14.19 -15.20
CA ARG A 167 3.86 -14.53 -15.98
C ARG A 167 4.01 -16.04 -16.04
N GLY A 168 4.23 -16.59 -17.24
CA GLY A 168 4.42 -18.03 -17.44
C GLY A 168 3.22 -18.92 -17.09
N LYS A 169 2.03 -18.33 -16.90
CA LYS A 169 0.80 -19.04 -16.54
C LYS A 169 -0.37 -18.47 -17.35
N SER A 170 -1.36 -19.29 -17.67
CA SER A 170 -2.64 -18.82 -18.23
C SER A 170 -3.43 -18.06 -17.17
N ALA A 171 -4.44 -17.27 -17.57
CA ALA A 171 -5.29 -16.54 -16.62
C ALA A 171 -6.14 -17.47 -15.72
N TYR A 172 -6.47 -18.66 -16.23
CA TYR A 172 -7.17 -19.71 -15.49
C TYR A 172 -6.45 -20.10 -14.20
N ARG A 173 -5.13 -20.28 -14.25
CA ARG A 173 -4.36 -20.84 -13.15
C ARG A 173 -4.36 -19.96 -11.89
N PRO A 174 -4.05 -18.64 -11.96
CA PRO A 174 -4.21 -17.74 -10.82
C PRO A 174 -5.64 -17.72 -10.24
N MET A 175 -6.68 -17.83 -11.07
CA MET A 175 -8.07 -17.88 -10.60
C MET A 175 -8.31 -19.13 -9.74
N ILE A 176 -7.88 -20.30 -10.20
CA ILE A 176 -8.01 -21.55 -9.45
C ILE A 176 -7.14 -21.54 -8.19
N GLU A 177 -5.90 -21.05 -8.29
CA GLU A 177 -5.00 -20.88 -7.14
C GLU A 177 -5.64 -20.01 -6.05
N ASP A 178 -6.26 -18.87 -6.44
CA ASP A 178 -6.96 -17.98 -5.51
C ASP A 178 -8.21 -18.62 -4.92
N LYS A 179 -9.07 -19.27 -5.72
CA LYS A 179 -10.27 -20.00 -5.23
C LYS A 179 -9.91 -21.07 -4.21
N ALA A 180 -8.78 -21.76 -4.40
CA ALA A 180 -8.36 -22.87 -3.55
C ALA A 180 -7.65 -22.42 -2.26
N ARG A 181 -6.84 -21.36 -2.33
CA ARG A 181 -5.85 -21.05 -1.27
C ARG A 181 -5.96 -19.66 -0.68
N ARG A 182 -6.56 -18.69 -1.36
CA ARG A 182 -6.52 -17.30 -0.92
C ARG A 182 -7.57 -17.04 0.15
N LYS A 183 -7.09 -16.90 1.39
CA LYS A 183 -7.91 -16.63 2.58
C LYS A 183 -7.79 -15.20 3.11
N THR A 184 -6.89 -14.40 2.55
CA THR A 184 -6.55 -13.08 3.06
C THR A 184 -6.55 -12.02 1.98
N GLY A 185 -6.75 -10.77 2.41
CA GLY A 185 -6.89 -9.59 1.54
C GLY A 185 -8.25 -9.51 0.85
N LEU A 186 -8.56 -8.37 0.23
CA LEU A 186 -9.90 -8.08 -0.30
C LEU A 186 -10.47 -9.16 -1.21
N ILE A 187 -9.68 -9.69 -2.15
CA ILE A 187 -10.16 -10.75 -3.04
C ILE A 187 -10.37 -12.08 -2.31
N GLY A 188 -9.59 -12.39 -1.27
CA GLY A 188 -9.80 -13.59 -0.44
C GLY A 188 -11.09 -13.48 0.35
N GLU A 189 -11.32 -12.33 0.99
CA GLU A 189 -12.55 -12.00 1.70
C GLU A 189 -13.77 -12.02 0.75
N PHE A 190 -13.64 -11.41 -0.42
CA PHE A 190 -14.67 -11.42 -1.46
C PHE A 190 -14.99 -12.84 -1.91
N LEU A 191 -13.98 -13.67 -2.21
CA LEU A 191 -14.19 -15.06 -2.62
C LEU A 191 -14.82 -15.91 -1.52
N MET A 192 -14.46 -15.68 -0.25
CA MET A 192 -15.09 -16.34 0.89
C MET A 192 -16.55 -15.95 1.05
N ALA A 193 -16.86 -14.65 0.95
CA ALA A 193 -18.22 -14.14 0.98
C ALA A 193 -19.03 -14.70 -0.19
N LEU A 194 -18.47 -14.68 -1.41
CA LEU A 194 -19.12 -15.19 -2.61
C LEU A 194 -19.40 -16.69 -2.51
N ARG A 195 -18.45 -17.48 -1.99
CA ARG A 195 -18.65 -18.92 -1.75
C ARG A 195 -19.79 -19.21 -0.78
N THR A 196 -20.00 -18.33 0.20
CA THR A 196 -21.02 -18.49 1.24
C THR A 196 -22.39 -18.00 0.76
N GLU A 197 -22.43 -16.81 0.18
CA GLU A 197 -23.67 -16.07 -0.12
C GLU A 197 -24.18 -16.35 -1.55
N ALA A 198 -23.28 -16.63 -2.51
CA ALA A 198 -23.60 -16.85 -3.93
C ALA A 198 -22.72 -17.95 -4.55
N PRO A 199 -22.83 -19.21 -4.10
CA PRO A 199 -21.94 -20.30 -4.52
C PRO A 199 -21.98 -20.56 -6.03
N GLN A 200 -23.12 -20.33 -6.69
CA GLN A 200 -23.21 -20.48 -8.16
C GLN A 200 -22.34 -19.43 -8.87
N ALA A 201 -22.36 -18.17 -8.43
CA ALA A 201 -21.47 -17.13 -8.94
C ALA A 201 -19.99 -17.42 -8.64
N PHE A 202 -19.67 -18.00 -7.46
CA PHE A 202 -18.32 -18.46 -7.15
C PHE A 202 -17.82 -19.55 -8.10
N ASP A 203 -18.69 -20.51 -8.44
CA ASP A 203 -18.38 -21.61 -9.35
C ASP A 203 -18.33 -21.17 -10.82
N ALA A 204 -19.22 -20.26 -11.21
CA ALA A 204 -19.29 -19.67 -12.55
C ALA A 204 -18.24 -18.58 -12.82
N ALA A 205 -17.28 -18.37 -11.92
CA ALA A 205 -16.17 -17.46 -12.12
C ALA A 205 -15.42 -17.79 -13.41
N ALA A 206 -15.26 -16.80 -14.29
CA ALA A 206 -14.54 -16.95 -15.54
C ALA A 206 -13.29 -16.06 -15.56
N ALA A 207 -12.22 -16.54 -16.19
CA ALA A 207 -11.00 -15.79 -16.43
C ALA A 207 -10.82 -15.58 -17.93
N PHE A 208 -10.55 -14.35 -18.33
CA PHE A 208 -10.42 -13.96 -19.71
C PHE A 208 -9.05 -13.34 -19.97
N GLU A 209 -8.31 -13.87 -20.93
CA GLU A 209 -7.08 -13.27 -21.43
C GLU A 209 -7.42 -12.17 -22.43
N VAL A 210 -6.78 -11.00 -22.29
CA VAL A 210 -6.83 -9.96 -23.31
C VAL A 210 -6.01 -10.45 -24.51
N LEU A 211 -6.62 -10.79 -25.66
CA LEU A 211 -5.92 -11.48 -26.74
C LEU A 211 -4.83 -10.66 -27.45
N ARG A 212 -3.83 -11.42 -27.92
CA ARG A 212 -2.84 -11.19 -29.00
C ARG A 212 -2.59 -9.72 -29.39
N ASN A 213 -1.48 -9.23 -28.84
CA ASN A 213 -0.77 -7.93 -28.99
C ASN A 213 -0.55 -7.24 -27.63
N THR A 214 -1.15 -7.78 -26.56
CA THR A 214 -0.93 -7.37 -25.16
C THR A 214 -0.04 -8.34 -24.38
N ARG A 215 0.36 -9.48 -24.98
CA ARG A 215 1.40 -10.33 -24.38
C ARG A 215 2.71 -9.58 -24.43
N LEU A 216 3.29 -9.34 -23.26
CA LEU A 216 4.57 -8.66 -23.16
C LEU A 216 5.69 -9.70 -23.15
N PRO A 217 6.71 -9.55 -24.02
CA PRO A 217 7.85 -10.44 -24.02
C PRO A 217 8.65 -10.32 -22.72
N GLU A 218 9.59 -11.24 -22.53
CA GLU A 218 10.55 -11.13 -21.43
C GLU A 218 11.33 -9.81 -21.45
N SER A 219 11.64 -9.32 -22.65
CA SER A 219 12.38 -8.08 -22.85
C SER A 219 11.59 -6.83 -22.49
N ALA A 220 10.28 -6.93 -22.25
CA ALA A 220 9.48 -5.78 -21.85
C ALA A 220 10.01 -5.20 -20.53
N SER A 221 10.01 -3.89 -20.42
CA SER A 221 10.40 -3.19 -19.20
C SER A 221 9.33 -3.38 -18.10
N ASN A 222 9.66 -3.05 -16.85
CA ASN A 222 8.66 -3.11 -15.79
C ASN A 222 7.60 -2.01 -15.98
N GLU A 223 8.01 -0.87 -16.54
CA GLU A 223 7.15 0.26 -16.85
C GLU A 223 6.14 -0.11 -17.94
N GLU A 224 6.55 -0.83 -18.98
CA GLU A 224 5.63 -1.35 -20.02
C GLU A 224 4.62 -2.35 -19.44
N ARG A 225 5.09 -3.24 -18.55
CA ARG A 225 4.25 -4.22 -17.84
C ARG A 225 3.21 -3.56 -16.95
N ASP A 226 3.64 -2.56 -16.19
CA ASP A 226 2.77 -1.79 -15.32
C ASP A 226 1.76 -0.96 -16.10
N LEU A 227 2.21 -0.32 -17.19
CA LEU A 227 1.37 0.53 -18.03
C LEU A 227 0.19 -0.25 -18.61
N GLY A 228 0.39 -1.48 -19.08
CA GLY A 228 -0.69 -2.31 -19.60
C GLY A 228 -1.79 -2.61 -18.56
N GLU A 229 -1.40 -2.86 -17.31
CA GLU A 229 -2.37 -3.11 -16.22
C GLU A 229 -3.09 -1.83 -15.82
N ARG A 230 -2.35 -0.72 -15.68
CA ARG A 230 -2.90 0.61 -15.36
C ARG A 230 -3.88 1.09 -16.42
N LEU A 231 -3.56 0.85 -17.69
CA LEU A 231 -4.44 1.16 -18.83
C LEU A 231 -5.76 0.38 -18.77
N LEU A 232 -5.73 -0.91 -18.46
CA LEU A 232 -6.94 -1.71 -18.29
C LEU A 232 -7.77 -1.25 -17.09
N ILE A 233 -7.12 -0.96 -15.96
CA ILE A 233 -7.82 -0.45 -14.76
C ILE A 233 -8.46 0.92 -15.04
N ALA A 234 -7.74 1.82 -15.70
CA ALA A 234 -8.29 3.11 -16.13
C ALA A 234 -9.43 2.93 -17.14
N PHE A 235 -9.31 1.97 -18.06
CA PHE A 235 -10.36 1.67 -19.04
C PHE A 235 -11.68 1.32 -18.36
N PHE A 236 -11.69 0.41 -17.39
CA PHE A 236 -12.91 0.06 -16.65
C PHE A 236 -13.34 1.12 -15.62
N GLY A 237 -12.40 1.95 -15.17
CA GLY A 237 -12.59 2.82 -14.03
C GLY A 237 -12.42 2.03 -12.74
N ARG A 238 -11.48 2.46 -11.88
CA ARG A 238 -11.10 1.72 -10.67
C ARG A 238 -12.30 1.43 -9.76
N ASP A 239 -13.23 2.37 -9.64
CA ASP A 239 -14.39 2.25 -8.75
C ASP A 239 -15.39 1.17 -9.20
N ASN A 240 -15.25 0.67 -10.43
CA ASN A 240 -16.06 -0.42 -10.96
C ASN A 240 -15.33 -1.78 -10.97
N LEU A 241 -14.16 -1.87 -10.35
CA LEU A 241 -13.36 -3.08 -10.25
C LEU A 241 -13.21 -3.51 -8.79
N LEU A 242 -12.91 -4.79 -8.59
CA LEU A 242 -12.46 -5.31 -7.28
C LEU A 242 -11.00 -4.94 -6.98
N ASN A 243 -10.30 -4.31 -7.94
CA ASN A 243 -8.94 -3.85 -7.79
C ASN A 243 -8.85 -2.73 -6.74
N VAL A 244 -8.11 -2.98 -5.65
CA VAL A 244 -7.73 -1.91 -4.70
C VAL A 244 -6.55 -1.08 -5.23
N GLN A 245 -5.72 -1.70 -6.08
CA GLN A 245 -4.55 -1.07 -6.67
C GLN A 245 -4.90 -0.48 -8.03
N SER A 246 -4.33 0.68 -8.36
CA SER A 246 -4.48 1.30 -9.68
C SER A 246 -3.63 0.65 -10.78
N GLY A 247 -2.90 -0.41 -10.46
CA GLY A 247 -2.09 -1.21 -11.38
C GLY A 247 -0.58 -0.99 -11.25
N GLY A 248 0.19 -2.01 -11.65
CA GLY A 248 1.64 -2.00 -11.68
C GLY A 248 2.34 -2.40 -10.37
N PHE A 249 3.61 -2.75 -10.49
CA PHE A 249 4.53 -2.98 -9.39
C PHE A 249 4.84 -1.65 -8.69
N TYR A 250 4.13 -1.40 -7.57
CA TYR A 250 4.36 -0.31 -6.62
C TYR A 250 4.79 1.00 -7.28
N GLY A 251 3.83 1.87 -7.62
CA GLY A 251 4.09 3.12 -8.35
C GLY A 251 5.40 3.78 -7.91
N GLN A 252 6.43 3.65 -8.75
CA GLN A 252 7.77 4.15 -8.48
C GLN A 252 7.65 5.66 -8.27
N TYR A 253 8.12 6.12 -7.12
CA TYR A 253 8.27 7.55 -6.93
C TYR A 253 9.49 7.98 -7.73
N VAL A 254 9.28 8.82 -8.74
CA VAL A 254 10.37 9.45 -9.49
C VAL A 254 10.48 10.88 -8.95
N PRO A 255 11.58 11.23 -8.25
CA PRO A 255 11.79 12.59 -7.79
C PRO A 255 11.77 13.59 -8.96
N SER A 256 11.29 14.81 -8.71
CA SER A 256 11.38 15.87 -9.71
C SER A 256 12.83 16.32 -9.92
N GLU A 257 13.13 17.02 -11.02
CA GLU A 257 14.47 17.60 -11.23
C GLU A 257 14.88 18.56 -10.10
N ASP A 258 13.92 19.25 -9.48
CA ASP A 258 14.18 20.11 -8.33
C ASP A 258 14.54 19.30 -7.09
N ASP A 259 13.93 18.13 -6.90
CA ASP A 259 14.31 17.19 -5.84
C ASP A 259 15.71 16.63 -6.09
N PHE A 260 16.06 16.30 -7.34
CA PHE A 260 17.42 15.90 -7.70
C PHE A 260 18.45 16.98 -7.39
N LYS A 261 18.19 18.23 -7.75
CA LYS A 261 19.09 19.35 -7.41
C LYS A 261 19.20 19.57 -5.90
N PHE A 262 18.09 19.41 -5.18
CA PHE A 262 18.10 19.42 -3.73
C PHE A 262 19.00 18.29 -3.17
N PHE A 263 18.96 17.10 -3.79
CA PHE A 263 19.84 15.99 -3.44
C PHE A 263 21.31 16.26 -3.76
N GLU A 264 21.62 16.89 -4.90
CA GLU A 264 23.00 17.25 -5.26
C GLU A 264 23.61 18.27 -4.28
N THR A 265 22.77 19.05 -3.59
CA THR A 265 23.25 20.10 -2.66
C THR A 265 23.33 19.65 -1.21
N HIS A 266 22.68 18.54 -0.83
CA HIS A 266 22.57 18.08 0.55
C HIS A 266 23.07 16.64 0.73
N HIS A 267 24.12 16.23 0.00
CA HIS A 267 24.67 14.86 0.02
C HIS A 267 24.80 14.31 1.45
N SER A 268 24.11 13.20 1.73
CA SER A 268 24.57 12.31 2.79
C SER A 268 25.80 11.57 2.28
N SER A 269 26.72 11.23 3.16
CA SER A 269 27.77 10.24 2.91
C SER A 269 27.45 8.94 3.66
N PHE A 270 26.18 8.73 4.01
CA PHE A 270 25.77 7.73 4.99
C PHE A 270 26.05 6.31 4.50
N PHE A 271 25.62 5.94 3.29
CA PHE A 271 25.77 4.56 2.83
C PHE A 271 27.24 4.20 2.64
N GLU A 272 28.02 5.11 2.06
CA GLU A 272 29.46 4.94 1.91
C GLU A 272 30.16 4.85 3.28
N MET A 273 29.96 5.84 4.15
CA MET A 273 30.62 5.91 5.45
C MET A 273 30.20 4.75 6.35
N PHE A 274 28.92 4.39 6.37
CA PHE A 274 28.42 3.27 7.17
C PHE A 274 29.01 1.95 6.67
N ALA A 275 29.08 1.72 5.35
CA ALA A 275 29.72 0.52 4.81
C ALA A 275 31.22 0.43 5.15
N GLN A 276 31.92 1.58 5.18
CA GLN A 276 33.35 1.64 5.48
C GLN A 276 33.67 1.56 6.98
N HIS A 277 32.78 2.06 7.85
CA HIS A 277 33.08 2.29 9.26
C HIS A 277 32.18 1.52 10.23
N SER A 278 31.16 0.80 9.75
CA SER A 278 30.39 -0.10 10.61
C SER A 278 31.22 -1.31 11.03
N ALA A 279 30.98 -1.77 12.26
CA ALA A 279 31.55 -2.99 12.80
C ALA A 279 30.44 -4.01 13.07
N PRO A 280 30.77 -5.31 13.13
CA PRO A 280 29.83 -6.31 13.62
C PRO A 280 29.31 -5.95 15.02
N VAL A 281 28.05 -6.28 15.28
CA VAL A 281 27.44 -6.06 16.60
C VAL A 281 28.16 -6.91 17.65
N ASP A 282 28.39 -6.31 18.82
CA ASP A 282 28.99 -6.99 19.97
C ASP A 282 28.18 -8.25 20.34
N ALA A 283 28.89 -9.33 20.67
CA ALA A 283 28.29 -10.56 21.17
C ALA A 283 27.42 -10.30 22.40
N GLU A 284 27.82 -9.40 23.32
CA GLU A 284 27.00 -9.07 24.50
C GLU A 284 25.64 -8.49 24.12
N LYS A 285 25.58 -7.64 23.09
CA LYS A 285 24.32 -7.09 22.59
C LYS A 285 23.47 -8.15 21.90
N LEU A 286 24.11 -9.07 21.16
CA LEU A 286 23.41 -10.18 20.52
C LEU A 286 22.84 -11.15 21.55
N ASP A 287 23.59 -11.47 22.61
CA ASP A 287 23.17 -12.33 23.71
C ASP A 287 21.99 -11.69 24.47
N ALA A 288 22.05 -10.37 24.72
CA ALA A 288 20.95 -9.64 25.34
C ALA A 288 19.66 -9.63 24.50
N LEU A 289 19.76 -9.89 23.19
CA LEU A 289 18.63 -10.00 22.27
C LEU A 289 18.27 -11.46 21.93
N GLU A 290 18.94 -12.45 22.53
CA GLU A 290 18.69 -13.86 22.23
C GLU A 290 17.27 -14.28 22.63
N ASP A 291 16.79 -13.78 23.76
CA ASP A 291 15.45 -14.08 24.30
C ASP A 291 14.33 -13.26 23.66
N TRP A 292 14.67 -12.28 22.82
CA TRP A 292 13.69 -11.37 22.22
C TRP A 292 12.58 -12.10 21.43
N PRO A 293 12.87 -13.05 20.52
CA PRO A 293 11.82 -13.79 19.82
C PRO A 293 10.90 -14.56 20.77
N ALA A 294 11.45 -15.14 21.86
CA ALA A 294 10.65 -15.87 22.83
C ALA A 294 9.69 -14.95 23.60
N VAL A 295 10.09 -13.69 23.85
CA VAL A 295 9.19 -12.68 24.42
C VAL A 295 8.06 -12.33 23.46
N VAL A 296 8.37 -12.19 22.17
CA VAL A 296 7.36 -11.95 21.12
C VAL A 296 6.37 -13.11 21.04
N GLU A 297 6.86 -14.35 21.04
CA GLU A 297 6.01 -15.56 21.06
C GLU A 297 5.11 -15.60 22.30
N ALA A 298 5.68 -15.37 23.49
CA ALA A 298 4.91 -15.35 24.73
C ALA A 298 3.81 -14.27 24.72
N ALA A 299 4.11 -13.09 24.18
CA ALA A 299 3.14 -12.00 24.05
C ALA A 299 1.98 -12.35 23.10
N ILE A 300 2.26 -13.04 21.98
CA ILE A 300 1.22 -13.55 21.06
C ILE A 300 0.34 -14.58 21.77
N ASP A 301 0.96 -15.54 22.45
CA ASP A 301 0.25 -16.66 23.08
C ASP A 301 -0.60 -16.20 24.27
N GLU A 302 -0.10 -15.26 25.07
CA GLU A 302 -0.79 -14.74 26.25
C GLU A 302 -1.85 -13.69 25.90
N TRP A 303 -1.60 -12.87 24.87
CA TRP A 303 -2.46 -11.73 24.50
C TRP A 303 -2.81 -11.72 22.99
N PRO A 304 -3.48 -12.76 22.47
CA PRO A 304 -3.70 -12.88 21.03
C PRO A 304 -4.70 -11.86 20.48
N GLU A 305 -5.62 -11.36 21.31
CA GLU A 305 -6.59 -10.30 20.94
C GLU A 305 -5.87 -8.95 20.83
N ALA A 306 -5.11 -8.59 21.86
CA ALA A 306 -4.29 -7.39 21.94
C ALA A 306 -3.28 -7.25 20.79
N THR A 307 -2.63 -8.36 20.44
CA THR A 307 -1.68 -8.45 19.32
C THR A 307 -2.40 -8.53 17.97
N GLY A 308 -3.72 -8.70 17.94
CA GLY A 308 -4.53 -8.83 16.73
C GLY A 308 -4.40 -10.18 16.02
N THR A 309 -3.73 -11.14 16.64
CA THR A 309 -3.44 -12.45 16.05
C THR A 309 -4.63 -13.41 16.05
N THR A 310 -5.64 -13.16 16.90
CA THR A 310 -6.95 -13.83 16.81
C THR A 310 -7.70 -13.49 15.53
N THR A 311 -7.61 -12.22 15.09
CA THR A 311 -8.38 -11.69 13.96
C THR A 311 -7.61 -11.85 12.65
N LEU A 312 -6.30 -11.60 12.69
CA LEU A 312 -5.42 -11.69 11.54
C LEU A 312 -4.45 -12.85 11.77
N VAL A 313 -4.77 -14.02 11.21
CA VAL A 313 -3.85 -15.16 11.20
C VAL A 313 -2.52 -14.72 10.59
N MET A 314 -1.48 -14.64 11.41
CA MET A 314 -0.16 -14.24 10.94
C MET A 314 0.39 -15.31 10.00
N PRO A 315 0.70 -14.99 8.73
CA PRO A 315 1.32 -15.94 7.83
C PRO A 315 2.64 -16.46 8.43
N PRO A 316 3.00 -17.74 8.21
CA PRO A 316 4.27 -18.29 8.69
C PRO A 316 5.49 -17.45 8.30
N ASN A 317 5.48 -16.79 7.14
CA ASN A 317 6.56 -15.90 6.71
C ASN A 317 6.62 -14.60 7.54
N THR A 318 5.48 -14.10 8.02
CA THR A 318 5.43 -12.94 8.91
C THR A 318 5.99 -13.35 10.27
N LEU A 319 5.55 -14.49 10.80
CA LEU A 319 6.12 -15.08 12.02
C LEU A 319 7.63 -15.33 11.87
N GLU A 320 8.08 -15.88 10.75
CA GLU A 320 9.50 -16.05 10.46
C GLU A 320 10.22 -14.70 10.43
N THR A 321 9.63 -13.65 9.85
CA THR A 321 10.22 -12.30 9.86
C THR A 321 10.30 -11.71 11.28
N LEU A 322 9.28 -11.96 12.11
CA LEU A 322 9.23 -11.57 13.52
C LEU A 322 10.27 -12.31 14.37
N TYR A 323 10.45 -13.60 14.10
CA TYR A 323 11.28 -14.52 14.87
C TYR A 323 12.70 -14.65 14.34
N LEU A 324 12.98 -14.15 13.13
CA LEU A 324 14.33 -14.07 12.61
C LEU A 324 15.17 -13.35 13.67
N LYS A 325 16.26 -14.01 14.08
CA LYS A 325 17.14 -13.49 15.14
C LYS A 325 17.41 -12.02 14.87
N PRO A 326 17.27 -11.12 15.86
CA PRO A 326 17.58 -9.69 15.79
C PRO A 326 19.08 -9.43 15.56
N SER A 327 19.67 -10.08 14.58
CA SER A 327 20.95 -9.73 14.02
C SER A 327 20.69 -8.61 13.02
N PRO A 328 21.28 -7.42 13.20
CA PRO A 328 21.11 -6.29 12.28
C PRO A 328 21.45 -6.61 10.82
N ALA A 329 22.20 -7.68 10.56
CA ALA A 329 22.51 -8.19 9.23
C ALA A 329 21.41 -9.08 8.60
N ARG A 330 20.43 -9.56 9.38
CA ARG A 330 19.40 -10.55 8.93
C ARG A 330 17.95 -10.09 9.11
N THR A 331 17.68 -9.06 9.93
CA THR A 331 16.31 -8.61 10.24
C THR A 331 15.96 -7.20 9.74
N SER A 332 16.71 -6.65 8.78
CA SER A 332 16.28 -5.39 8.17
C SER A 332 14.83 -5.51 7.66
N MET A 333 14.04 -4.44 7.73
CA MET A 333 12.70 -4.40 7.12
C MET A 333 12.78 -4.46 5.59
N LEU A 334 13.95 -4.18 5.01
CA LEU A 334 14.16 -4.05 3.57
C LEU A 334 14.21 -5.36 2.79
N PRO A 335 14.84 -6.47 3.25
CA PRO A 335 14.80 -7.76 2.58
C PRO A 335 13.40 -8.38 2.56
N GLY A 336 12.50 -7.91 3.43
CA GLY A 336 11.10 -8.34 3.45
C GLY A 336 10.44 -8.17 2.08
N LYS A 337 9.56 -9.13 1.73
CA LYS A 337 8.69 -9.03 0.55
C LYS A 337 7.47 -8.13 0.83
N SER A 338 7.44 -7.45 1.97
CA SER A 338 6.38 -6.52 2.32
C SER A 338 6.45 -5.29 1.42
N ARG A 339 5.28 -4.72 1.14
CA ARG A 339 5.19 -3.52 0.32
C ARG A 339 5.90 -2.32 0.94
N SER A 340 5.78 -2.14 2.26
CA SER A 340 6.50 -1.10 3.00
C SER A 340 8.01 -1.24 2.86
N GLY A 341 8.53 -2.47 2.92
CA GLY A 341 9.95 -2.77 2.67
C GLY A 341 10.38 -2.44 1.23
N TYR A 342 9.55 -2.75 0.23
CA TYR A 342 9.81 -2.35 -1.16
C TYR A 342 9.84 -0.83 -1.33
N LEU A 343 8.86 -0.11 -0.80
CA LEU A 343 8.81 1.34 -0.87
C LEU A 343 10.01 1.98 -0.16
N MET A 344 10.37 1.48 1.02
CA MET A 344 11.54 1.97 1.74
C MET A 344 12.84 1.74 0.95
N ALA A 345 12.98 0.57 0.30
CA ALA A 345 14.12 0.29 -0.56
C ALA A 345 14.14 1.22 -1.78
N ASP A 346 12.97 1.53 -2.34
CA ASP A 346 12.81 2.45 -3.46
C ASP A 346 13.18 3.89 -3.09
N PHE A 347 12.86 4.37 -1.89
CA PHE A 347 13.32 5.68 -1.40
C PHE A 347 14.81 5.68 -1.04
N ALA A 348 15.33 4.60 -0.46
CA ALA A 348 16.75 4.52 -0.07
C ALA A 348 17.71 4.38 -1.27
N ALA A 349 17.29 3.72 -2.35
CA ALA A 349 18.13 3.44 -3.51
C ALA A 349 18.64 4.68 -4.27
N PRO A 350 17.81 5.71 -4.56
CA PRO A 350 18.26 6.98 -5.12
C PRO A 350 19.37 7.59 -4.26
N HIS A 351 19.19 7.64 -2.94
CA HIS A 351 20.20 8.21 -2.03
C HIS A 351 21.53 7.46 -2.10
N ALA A 352 21.51 6.13 -1.97
CA ALA A 352 22.72 5.31 -2.05
C ALA A 352 23.46 5.41 -3.41
N ARG A 353 22.70 5.60 -4.50
CA ARG A 353 23.26 5.79 -5.86
C ARG A 353 23.81 7.19 -6.05
N HIS A 354 23.15 8.17 -5.46
CA HIS A 354 23.57 9.55 -5.52
C HIS A 354 24.92 9.78 -4.84
N GLU A 355 25.20 9.09 -3.73
CA GLU A 355 26.52 9.09 -3.09
C GLU A 355 27.64 8.61 -4.04
N LYS A 356 27.29 7.80 -5.06
CA LYS A 356 28.21 7.31 -6.09
C LYS A 356 28.23 8.15 -7.37
N GLY A 357 27.50 9.28 -7.40
CA GLY A 357 27.33 10.12 -8.59
C GLY A 357 26.45 9.49 -9.68
N GLU A 358 25.66 8.47 -9.35
CA GLU A 358 24.77 7.80 -10.29
C GLU A 358 23.36 8.44 -10.26
N ARG A 359 22.77 8.69 -11.45
CA ARG A 359 21.41 9.24 -11.60
C ARG A 359 20.32 8.20 -11.75
N GLN A 360 20.69 6.99 -12.14
CA GLN A 360 19.76 5.87 -12.28
C GLN A 360 19.87 4.97 -11.05
N TRP A 361 18.74 4.51 -10.54
CA TRP A 361 18.68 3.57 -9.43
C TRP A 361 17.83 2.37 -9.78
N ASP A 362 18.12 1.28 -9.10
CA ASP A 362 17.30 0.07 -9.08
C ASP A 362 17.32 -0.40 -7.62
N PHE A 363 16.16 -0.35 -6.96
CA PHE A 363 16.03 -0.74 -5.56
C PHE A 363 16.40 -2.22 -5.32
N LYS A 364 16.40 -3.06 -6.37
CA LYS A 364 16.84 -4.45 -6.29
C LYS A 364 18.36 -4.56 -6.13
N ARG A 365 19.09 -3.51 -6.53
CA ARG A 365 20.56 -3.41 -6.38
C ARG A 365 20.98 -2.66 -5.12
N LEU A 366 20.04 -2.18 -4.31
CA LEU A 366 20.36 -1.60 -3.01
C LEU A 366 20.92 -2.71 -2.12
N ASP A 367 22.09 -2.47 -1.52
CA ASP A 367 22.59 -3.36 -0.48
C ASP A 367 21.79 -3.16 0.81
N ARG A 368 20.77 -4.01 0.99
CA ARG A 368 19.84 -3.96 2.11
C ARG A 368 20.49 -4.32 3.45
N SER A 369 21.72 -4.87 3.44
CA SER A 369 22.46 -5.16 4.68
C SER A 369 23.03 -3.90 5.33
N SER A 370 23.19 -2.82 4.56
CA SER A 370 23.72 -1.52 5.03
C SER A 370 22.69 -0.64 5.76
N THR A 371 21.46 -1.13 5.92
CA THR A 371 20.30 -0.36 6.38
C THR A 371 19.61 -1.08 7.54
N PRO A 372 20.05 -0.84 8.79
CA PRO A 372 19.63 -1.58 9.97
C PRO A 372 18.27 -1.10 10.51
N PHE A 373 17.30 -0.80 9.65
CA PHE A 373 15.95 -0.44 10.08
C PHE A 373 15.20 -1.72 10.46
N LEU A 374 14.90 -1.87 11.75
CA LEU A 374 14.06 -2.95 12.25
C LEU A 374 12.66 -2.42 12.57
N ASP A 375 11.64 -3.17 12.19
CA ASP A 375 10.29 -2.93 12.68
C ASP A 375 10.15 -3.50 14.09
N LEU A 376 10.13 -2.60 15.08
CA LEU A 376 10.03 -2.95 16.50
C LEU A 376 8.59 -3.04 16.99
N TYR A 377 7.62 -2.74 16.13
CA TYR A 377 6.20 -2.80 16.48
C TYR A 377 5.39 -3.57 15.43
N PRO A 378 5.65 -4.87 15.26
CA PRO A 378 5.25 -5.59 14.06
C PRO A 378 3.88 -6.29 14.21
N TRP A 379 3.11 -5.94 15.25
CA TRP A 379 1.80 -6.53 15.51
C TRP A 379 0.73 -5.96 14.58
N PRO A 380 -0.21 -6.79 14.11
CA PRO A 380 -1.36 -6.32 13.35
C PRO A 380 -2.27 -5.36 14.11
N SER A 381 -2.49 -5.61 15.41
CA SER A 381 -3.23 -4.72 16.30
C SER A 381 -2.29 -3.96 17.23
N LYS A 382 -2.73 -2.76 17.60
CA LYS A 382 -1.99 -1.82 18.45
C LYS A 382 -2.80 -1.38 19.66
N GLU A 383 -3.80 -2.19 20.04
CA GLU A 383 -4.71 -1.87 21.14
C GLU A 383 -4.00 -1.86 22.49
N GLU A 384 -3.09 -2.82 22.74
CA GLU A 384 -2.28 -2.86 23.97
C GLU A 384 -0.92 -2.19 23.75
N LEU A 385 -0.89 -0.89 23.91
CA LEU A 385 0.31 -0.09 23.72
C LEU A 385 1.38 -0.35 24.79
N ASP A 386 0.99 -0.67 26.03
CA ASP A 386 1.93 -0.91 27.12
C ASP A 386 2.79 -2.15 26.86
N LEU A 387 2.15 -3.23 26.36
CA LEU A 387 2.86 -4.43 25.91
C LEU A 387 3.86 -4.12 24.81
N ALA A 388 3.47 -3.29 23.84
CA ALA A 388 4.33 -2.86 22.76
C ALA A 388 5.54 -2.04 23.24
N LEU A 389 5.32 -1.11 24.17
CA LEU A 389 6.39 -0.30 24.76
C LEU A 389 7.36 -1.17 25.55
N ALA A 390 6.85 -2.10 26.36
CA ALA A 390 7.65 -3.05 27.11
C ALA A 390 8.54 -3.90 26.19
N GLN A 391 7.98 -4.35 25.06
CA GLN A 391 8.72 -4.98 23.97
C GLN A 391 9.81 -4.03 23.46
N ILE A 392 9.44 -2.85 22.96
CA ILE A 392 10.38 -1.88 22.39
C ILE A 392 11.58 -1.63 23.34
N HIS A 393 11.34 -1.54 24.65
CA HIS A 393 12.39 -1.38 25.67
C HIS A 393 13.38 -2.55 25.75
N LEU A 394 12.92 -3.79 25.63
CA LEU A 394 13.83 -4.95 25.63
C LEU A 394 14.74 -4.97 24.40
N TYR A 395 14.29 -4.45 23.26
CA TYR A 395 15.15 -4.36 22.07
C TYR A 395 16.07 -3.12 22.12
N ILE A 396 15.46 -1.95 22.35
CA ILE A 396 16.16 -0.68 22.25
C ILE A 396 17.15 -0.52 23.39
N GLY A 397 16.90 -1.06 24.58
CA GLY A 397 17.81 -0.99 25.72
C GLY A 397 19.21 -1.53 25.41
N PRO A 398 19.35 -2.80 24.99
CA PRO A 398 20.65 -3.37 24.59
C PRO A 398 21.27 -2.72 23.35
N VAL A 399 20.45 -2.36 22.35
CA VAL A 399 20.95 -1.77 21.11
C VAL A 399 21.49 -0.37 21.35
N ASN A 400 20.76 0.42 22.14
CA ASN A 400 21.01 1.83 22.44
C ASN A 400 21.26 2.68 21.18
N PRO A 401 20.24 2.83 20.30
CA PRO A 401 20.40 3.50 19.02
C PRO A 401 20.57 5.01 19.18
N VAL A 402 21.60 5.57 18.54
CA VAL A 402 21.81 7.02 18.48
C VAL A 402 20.75 7.71 17.61
N VAL A 403 20.30 7.05 16.53
CA VAL A 403 19.23 7.54 15.65
C VAL A 403 18.10 6.52 15.61
N THR A 404 16.88 6.98 15.88
CA THR A 404 15.66 6.18 15.85
C THR A 404 14.68 6.80 14.84
N VAL A 405 14.11 5.99 13.96
CA VAL A 405 13.02 6.40 13.07
C VAL A 405 11.69 5.84 13.58
N THR A 406 10.62 6.61 13.43
CA THR A 406 9.26 6.18 13.82
C THR A 406 8.33 6.30 12.63
N PHE A 407 7.47 5.31 12.41
CA PHE A 407 6.54 5.29 11.29
C PHE A 407 5.10 5.44 11.79
N GLY A 408 4.46 6.54 11.39
CA GLY A 408 3.07 6.83 11.75
C GLY A 408 2.91 7.56 13.09
N ARG A 409 1.65 7.84 13.43
CA ARG A 409 1.29 8.69 14.57
C ARG A 409 1.62 8.06 15.92
N GLU A 410 1.25 6.81 16.12
CA GLU A 410 1.34 6.15 17.44
C GLU A 410 2.80 6.00 17.89
N THR A 411 3.65 5.43 17.03
CA THR A 411 5.09 5.25 17.34
C THR A 411 5.80 6.59 17.57
N LEU A 412 5.45 7.61 16.79
CA LEU A 412 5.95 8.97 16.99
C LEU A 412 5.44 9.59 18.30
N SER A 413 4.19 9.32 18.67
CA SER A 413 3.62 9.75 19.95
C SER A 413 4.35 9.12 21.13
N CYS A 414 4.63 7.81 21.06
CA CYS A 414 5.46 7.11 22.04
C CYS A 414 6.85 7.72 22.17
N ALA A 415 7.55 7.89 21.05
CA ALA A 415 8.90 8.45 21.06
C ALA A 415 8.93 9.89 21.61
N ARG A 416 7.88 10.69 21.37
CA ARG A 416 7.75 12.03 21.95
C ARG A 416 7.49 12.04 23.44
N ALA A 417 6.90 10.98 23.97
CA ALA A 417 6.75 10.72 25.39
C ALA A 417 7.97 9.97 25.97
N ASN A 418 9.14 10.01 25.31
CA ASN A 418 10.35 9.29 25.74
C ASN A 418 10.10 7.78 25.93
N PHE A 419 9.22 7.20 25.10
CA PHE A 419 8.83 5.80 25.11
C PHE A 419 8.16 5.32 26.41
N LEU A 420 7.59 6.24 27.19
CA LEU A 420 6.87 5.91 28.43
C LEU A 420 5.40 5.58 28.22
N HIS A 421 4.74 6.23 27.25
CA HIS A 421 3.29 6.05 26.97
C HIS A 421 2.91 6.59 25.57
N GLY A 422 1.69 6.32 25.12
CA GLY A 422 1.19 6.69 23.78
C GLY A 422 0.73 8.11 23.54
N HIS A 423 0.90 9.02 24.49
CA HIS A 423 0.24 10.33 24.50
C HIS A 423 1.20 11.51 24.35
N GLY A 424 2.37 11.31 23.73
CA GLY A 424 3.33 12.39 23.46
C GLY A 424 2.93 13.35 22.33
N LEU A 425 1.90 13.00 21.55
CA LEU A 425 1.22 13.87 20.60
C LEU A 425 -0.23 14.13 21.05
N PRO A 426 -0.68 15.40 21.11
CA PRO A 426 -2.09 15.70 21.34
C PRO A 426 -2.98 15.13 20.23
N ASP A 427 -4.18 14.64 20.54
CA ASP A 427 -5.14 14.09 19.57
C ASP A 427 -5.46 15.04 18.41
N SER A 428 -5.46 16.35 18.70
CA SER A 428 -5.67 17.41 17.71
C SER A 428 -4.45 17.74 16.84
N ALA A 429 -3.26 17.27 17.20
CA ALA A 429 -2.04 17.56 16.45
C ALA A 429 -1.97 16.74 15.16
N SER A 430 -1.63 17.38 14.04
CA SER A 430 -1.36 16.68 12.79
C SER A 430 -0.02 15.96 12.86
N VAL A 431 0.02 14.66 12.54
CA VAL A 431 1.31 13.92 12.47
C VAL A 431 2.28 14.58 11.50
N PHE A 432 1.77 15.16 10.41
CA PHE A 432 2.55 15.82 9.37
C PHE A 432 3.34 17.04 9.87
N SER A 433 2.90 17.73 10.95
CA SER A 433 3.68 18.83 11.52
C SER A 433 4.92 18.36 12.29
N HIS A 434 5.09 17.05 12.48
CA HIS A 434 6.19 16.43 13.21
C HIS A 434 7.06 15.53 12.34
N VAL A 435 6.57 15.13 11.17
CA VAL A 435 7.30 14.33 10.18
C VAL A 435 8.53 15.10 9.67
N GLY A 436 9.66 14.39 9.51
CA GLY A 436 10.95 14.93 9.07
C GLY A 436 11.68 15.78 10.11
N ARG A 437 11.13 15.99 11.30
CA ARG A 437 11.80 16.75 12.37
C ARG A 437 12.71 15.85 13.19
N VAL A 438 13.95 16.30 13.39
CA VAL A 438 14.91 15.68 14.30
C VAL A 438 14.61 16.16 15.72
N MET A 439 14.43 15.22 16.65
CA MET A 439 14.12 15.50 18.04
C MET A 439 15.04 14.73 18.96
N ARG A 440 15.59 15.41 19.96
CA ARG A 440 16.29 14.77 21.07
C ARG A 440 15.26 14.12 22.00
N ARG A 441 15.43 12.83 22.29
CA ARG A 441 14.58 12.04 23.19
C ARG A 441 15.42 11.10 24.03
N TYR A 442 14.76 10.49 25.02
CA TYR A 442 15.38 9.55 25.95
C TYR A 442 14.59 8.24 25.95
N LEU A 443 15.31 7.14 26.11
CA LEU A 443 14.76 5.78 26.19
C LEU A 443 14.45 5.47 27.66
N LEU A 444 13.40 6.07 28.18
CA LEU A 444 13.03 5.98 29.60
C LEU A 444 12.12 4.78 29.82
N ASP A 445 12.35 4.04 30.90
CA ASP A 445 11.54 2.90 31.31
C ASP A 445 10.76 3.21 32.60
N ALA A 446 9.94 2.26 33.05
CA ALA A 446 9.18 2.39 34.29
C ALA A 446 10.09 2.55 35.52
N VAL A 447 11.30 1.98 35.50
CA VAL A 447 12.26 2.08 36.61
C VAL A 447 12.69 3.53 36.82
N TRP A 448 12.94 4.28 35.73
CA TRP A 448 13.25 5.70 35.83
C TRP A 448 12.10 6.52 36.43
N LEU A 449 10.84 6.19 36.10
CA LEU A 449 9.67 6.89 36.68
C LEU A 449 9.52 6.65 38.18
N GLU A 450 9.96 5.48 38.67
CA GLU A 450 9.90 5.12 40.09
C GLU A 450 11.05 5.70 40.91
N ASP A 451 12.17 6.07 40.26
CA ASP A 451 13.33 6.68 40.91
C ASP A 451 13.11 8.17 41.19
N ALA A 452 12.46 8.45 42.32
CA ALA A 452 12.27 9.81 42.82
C ALA A 452 13.57 10.59 43.07
N SER A 453 14.74 9.93 43.09
CA SER A 453 16.03 10.58 43.30
C SER A 453 16.62 11.19 42.01
N SER A 454 16.13 10.79 40.84
CA SER A 454 16.63 11.25 39.54
C SER A 454 15.59 12.07 38.78
N SER A 455 15.88 13.36 38.57
CA SER A 455 15.07 14.24 37.71
C SER A 455 15.66 14.43 36.31
N THR A 456 16.88 13.93 36.08
CA THR A 456 17.60 14.10 34.83
C THR A 456 17.66 12.76 34.10
N PRO A 457 17.18 12.69 32.85
CA PRO A 457 17.33 11.50 32.02
C PRO A 457 18.79 11.03 31.93
N PRO A 458 19.05 9.70 31.97
CA PRO A 458 20.40 9.19 31.80
C PRO A 458 20.97 9.58 30.42
N PRO A 459 22.19 10.14 30.36
CA PRO A 459 22.78 10.60 29.10
C PRO A 459 23.11 9.45 28.14
N ASP A 460 23.34 8.26 28.68
CA ASP A 460 23.59 7.03 27.92
C ASP A 460 22.32 6.46 27.26
N ARG A 461 21.14 7.02 27.54
CA ARG A 461 19.86 6.60 26.95
C ARG A 461 19.28 7.61 25.98
N GLU A 462 20.10 8.55 25.52
CA GLU A 462 19.70 9.57 24.57
C GLU A 462 19.62 9.02 23.15
N THR A 463 18.59 9.43 22.40
CA THR A 463 18.43 9.10 20.99
C THR A 463 17.87 10.28 20.20
N LEU A 464 18.28 10.41 18.94
CA LEU A 464 17.71 11.32 17.96
C LEU A 464 16.54 10.64 17.24
N VAL A 465 15.33 11.11 17.49
CA VAL A 465 14.11 10.59 16.87
C VAL A 465 13.77 11.41 15.63
N ILE A 466 13.49 10.72 14.52
CA ILE A 466 12.97 11.32 13.29
C ILE A 466 11.63 10.67 12.96
N GLY A 467 10.58 11.48 12.88
CA GLY A 467 9.23 11.03 12.53
C GLY A 467 9.06 10.82 11.03
N HIS A 468 8.47 9.70 10.63
CA HIS A 468 8.15 9.35 9.25
C HIS A 468 6.66 9.08 9.08
N VAL A 469 6.18 9.27 7.85
CA VAL A 469 4.89 8.71 7.44
C VAL A 469 5.07 7.21 7.23
N ASP A 470 4.16 6.42 7.80
CA ASP A 470 4.14 4.98 7.59
C ASP A 470 3.94 4.66 6.09
N HIS A 471 4.83 3.84 5.52
CA HIS A 471 4.75 3.45 4.11
C HIS A 471 3.51 2.62 3.79
N GLY A 472 2.91 1.97 4.78
CA GLY A 472 1.59 1.34 4.68
C GLY A 472 0.45 2.35 4.40
N PHE A 473 0.66 3.64 4.70
CA PHE A 473 -0.30 4.69 4.38
C PHE A 473 -0.40 4.97 2.88
N ASP A 474 0.67 4.72 2.10
CA ASP A 474 0.58 4.69 0.64
C ASP A 474 -0.29 3.49 0.24
N LYS A 475 -1.61 3.69 0.15
CA LYS A 475 -2.59 2.68 -0.26
C LYS A 475 -2.65 2.56 -1.79
N TYR A 476 -1.59 2.04 -2.38
CA TYR A 476 -1.51 1.63 -3.78
C TYR A 476 -1.49 2.78 -4.79
N GLY A 477 -0.73 3.84 -4.48
CA GLY A 477 -0.71 5.03 -5.33
C GLY A 477 -1.98 5.85 -5.30
N SER A 478 -2.95 5.50 -4.43
CA SER A 478 -4.09 6.37 -4.13
C SER A 478 -3.70 7.64 -3.38
N GLN A 479 -2.48 7.71 -2.85
CA GLN A 479 -1.99 8.90 -2.15
C GLN A 479 -1.39 9.90 -3.14
N PRO A 480 -1.54 11.22 -2.89
CA PRO A 480 -0.95 12.26 -3.72
C PRO A 480 0.57 12.12 -3.82
N ILE A 481 1.14 12.52 -4.95
CA ILE A 481 2.59 12.48 -5.20
C ILE A 481 3.37 13.30 -4.17
N GLU A 482 2.76 14.37 -3.66
CA GLU A 482 3.30 15.23 -2.61
C GLU A 482 3.56 14.46 -1.32
N LEU A 483 2.74 13.46 -0.99
CA LEU A 483 2.98 12.62 0.18
C LEU A 483 4.27 11.81 0.02
N ARG A 484 4.51 11.26 -1.17
CA ARG A 484 5.74 10.51 -1.47
C ARG A 484 6.95 11.42 -1.45
N ARG A 485 6.82 12.65 -1.96
CA ARG A 485 7.85 13.67 -1.83
C ARG A 485 8.17 13.98 -0.36
N VAL A 486 7.16 14.08 0.51
CA VAL A 486 7.38 14.24 1.96
C VAL A 486 8.13 13.04 2.53
N VAL A 487 7.75 11.81 2.18
CA VAL A 487 8.45 10.59 2.62
C VAL A 487 9.92 10.60 2.18
N ASP A 488 10.18 10.94 0.93
CA ASP A 488 11.52 11.00 0.34
C ASP A 488 12.40 12.06 1.03
N VAL A 489 11.87 13.27 1.23
CA VAL A 489 12.54 14.33 1.99
C VAL A 489 12.84 13.89 3.43
N CYS A 490 11.94 13.15 4.07
CA CYS A 490 12.17 12.63 5.42
C CYS A 490 13.30 11.60 5.44
N TRP A 491 13.33 10.69 4.46
CA TRP A 491 14.45 9.76 4.29
C TRP A 491 15.76 10.48 4.08
N ARG A 492 15.75 11.57 3.29
CA ARG A 492 16.93 12.40 3.13
C ARG A 492 17.42 13.00 4.45
N VAL A 493 16.53 13.56 5.26
CA VAL A 493 16.89 14.07 6.59
C VAL A 493 17.48 12.94 7.46
N THR A 494 16.87 11.75 7.43
CA THR A 494 17.38 10.58 8.15
C THR A 494 18.79 10.20 7.71
N PHE A 495 19.04 10.04 6.42
CA PHE A 495 20.36 9.66 5.93
C PHE A 495 21.40 10.77 6.15
N PHE A 496 21.00 12.04 6.06
CA PHE A 496 21.88 13.16 6.39
C PHE A 496 22.31 13.12 7.87
N VAL A 497 21.35 13.02 8.79
CA VAL A 497 21.64 12.94 10.24
C VAL A 497 22.44 11.69 10.58
N ALA A 498 22.09 10.54 10.00
CA ALA A 498 22.82 9.30 10.20
C ALA A 498 24.26 9.41 9.69
N GLY A 499 24.48 10.06 8.54
CA GLY A 499 25.83 10.35 8.02
C GLY A 499 26.67 11.16 9.00
N LEU A 500 26.11 12.25 9.56
CA LEU A 500 26.79 13.05 10.59
C LEU A 500 27.13 12.22 11.83
N VAL A 501 26.22 11.34 12.26
CA VAL A 501 26.46 10.46 13.42
C VAL A 501 27.60 9.47 13.14
N VAL A 502 27.67 8.89 11.94
CA VAL A 502 28.76 7.99 11.56
C VAL A 502 30.10 8.74 11.50
N GLU A 503 30.11 9.95 10.94
CA GLU A 503 31.30 10.80 10.87
C GLU A 503 31.82 11.17 12.27
N GLU A 504 30.94 11.59 13.18
CA GLU A 504 31.31 11.92 14.55
C GLU A 504 31.80 10.67 15.30
N ALA A 505 31.11 9.52 15.16
CA ALA A 505 31.52 8.27 15.79
C ALA A 505 32.91 7.82 15.33
N LYS A 506 33.21 7.99 14.03
CA LYS A 506 34.55 7.76 13.48
C LYS A 506 35.58 8.70 14.11
N SER A 507 35.29 10.00 14.17
CA SER A 507 36.21 10.99 14.76
C SER A 507 36.53 10.66 16.22
N LEU A 508 35.53 10.30 17.01
CA LEU A 508 35.71 9.90 18.41
C LEU A 508 36.53 8.61 18.55
N ALA A 509 36.35 7.65 17.64
CA ALA A 509 37.15 6.43 17.62
C ALA A 509 38.63 6.70 17.28
N GLU A 510 38.90 7.61 16.34
CA GLU A 510 40.27 8.02 15.94
C GLU A 510 40.99 8.84 17.02
N GLN A 511 40.25 9.64 17.79
CA GLN A 511 40.81 10.43 18.90
C GLN A 511 41.11 9.60 20.15
N SER A 512 40.56 8.38 20.25
CA SER A 512 40.78 7.54 21.41
C SER A 512 42.20 6.94 21.40
N PRO A 513 43.03 7.20 22.42
CA PRO A 513 44.46 6.83 22.43
C PRO A 513 44.75 5.33 22.30
N GLU A 514 43.75 4.47 22.51
CA GLU A 514 43.87 3.01 22.38
C GLU A 514 43.32 2.46 21.05
N GLY A 515 42.80 3.32 20.15
CA GLY A 515 42.04 2.88 18.98
C GLY A 515 40.75 2.13 19.32
N ARG A 516 40.38 2.10 20.61
CA ARG A 516 39.08 1.62 21.09
C ARG A 516 38.18 2.83 21.27
N PRO A 517 36.96 2.87 20.69
CA PRO A 517 36.01 3.93 21.02
C PRO A 517 35.90 4.05 22.55
N PRO A 518 35.70 5.26 23.11
CA PRO A 518 35.50 5.42 24.54
C PRO A 518 34.47 4.39 25.00
N PRO A 519 34.73 3.64 26.09
CA PRO A 519 33.84 2.59 26.52
C PRO A 519 32.43 3.18 26.61
N PRO A 520 31.40 2.51 26.04
CA PRO A 520 30.04 2.94 26.28
C PRO A 520 29.89 3.11 27.79
N LEU A 521 29.29 4.23 28.22
CA LEU A 521 28.97 4.45 29.63
C LEU A 521 28.40 3.14 30.17
N ALA A 522 29.07 2.57 31.19
CA ALA A 522 28.88 1.18 31.58
C ALA A 522 27.38 0.89 31.69
N PRO A 523 26.84 -0.07 30.92
CA PRO A 523 25.42 -0.36 30.97
C PRO A 523 25.09 -0.71 32.42
N HIS A 524 24.15 0.03 33.02
CA HIS A 524 23.58 -0.36 34.29
C HIS A 524 22.84 -1.67 34.07
N ARG A 525 23.55 -2.80 34.26
CA ARG A 525 22.96 -4.14 34.36
C ARG A 525 22.16 -4.21 35.67
N GLN A 526 21.00 -3.57 35.70
CA GLN A 526 19.94 -4.05 36.55
C GLN A 526 19.31 -5.24 35.82
N HIS A 527 19.14 -6.37 36.50
CA HIS A 527 18.45 -7.53 35.95
C HIS A 527 17.07 -7.08 35.46
N LEU A 528 16.91 -6.92 34.15
CA LEU A 528 15.62 -6.77 33.49
C LEU A 528 14.89 -8.11 33.61
N GLN A 529 14.33 -8.39 34.79
CA GLN A 529 13.19 -9.28 34.85
C GLN A 529 12.06 -8.57 34.10
N PRO A 530 11.41 -9.22 33.12
CA PRO A 530 10.28 -8.62 32.42
C PRO A 530 9.25 -8.12 33.46
N PRO A 531 8.95 -6.81 33.51
CA PRO A 531 8.14 -6.22 34.58
C PRO A 531 6.68 -6.75 34.62
N TRP A 532 6.24 -7.48 33.60
CA TRP A 532 4.89 -8.02 33.48
C TRP A 532 4.65 -9.34 34.22
N ARG A 533 5.66 -9.97 34.85
CA ARG A 533 5.45 -11.15 35.71
C ARG A 533 4.77 -10.86 37.07
N VAL A 534 4.10 -9.71 37.20
CA VAL A 534 3.44 -9.28 38.43
C VAL A 534 1.92 -9.32 38.22
N ASP A 535 1.21 -9.99 39.14
CA ASP A 535 -0.24 -10.16 39.24
C ASP A 535 -1.08 -8.84 39.32
N ARG A 536 -0.67 -7.76 38.64
CA ARG A 536 -1.16 -6.39 38.85
C ARG A 536 -1.97 -5.78 37.70
N ILE A 537 -2.25 -6.49 36.61
CA ILE A 537 -3.17 -6.02 35.54
C ILE A 537 -4.61 -6.53 35.79
N GLN A 538 -5.03 -6.67 37.04
CA GLN A 538 -6.45 -6.90 37.40
C GLN A 538 -7.08 -5.71 38.15
N GLY A 539 -6.42 -4.55 38.16
CA GLY A 539 -6.81 -3.41 39.00
C GLY A 539 -6.97 -2.06 38.30
N TYR A 540 -7.06 -2.03 36.97
CA TYR A 540 -7.39 -0.81 36.20
C TYR A 540 -8.65 -1.00 35.39
#